data_AF-A0AAW2J5S9-F1
#
_entry.id   AF-A0AAW2J5S9-F1
#
_cell.length_a   1.000
_cell.length_b   1.000
_cell.length_c   1.000
_cell.angle_alpha   90.00
_cell.angle_beta   90.00
_cell.angle_gamma   90.00
#
_symmetry.space_group_name_H-M   'P 1'
#
loop_
_entity.id
_entity.type
_entity.pdbx_description
1 polymer ?
#
loop_
_entity_poly.entity_id
_entity_poly.type
_entity_poly.pdbx_seq_one_letter_code
_entity_poly.pdbx_strand_id
1 'polypeptide(L)'
;MLLDFKSLHVLILMGEDLKELPSSIGKLIHLRLVDTSSTRIENLPDSIGRLVSLQSLPYFQVGHEKGRGIVELGSLKNLKGTLEIHNLEKVCDKEDAKRAHLFQKQNLCKLKFAWSELREGDINDENVLEGLQPHPNLKSLEINGFNGRNFPLWILKMAVQDDLGGQWIGLNHLMEIRLTNCKECEEIPMLGRLPYLKRLYLHDLTHVRSLVSSFYGVDNYSTQSNSGNGVQRETITLFPMLEKLELSKMPNLIEWGEATNRALTSLPCEMIASCAASLETLALLGLSSLINFAEVFRLLPKMLRLTHLAIGDVPKFNYPPMEIGFLGSLSDLYVLPCLDSLDLASFEEFLDVLLRGVKSLRSLWLTGHDWNLSSLKMLRLWRCKKLKSLSSVSTMQKLEKEVKDCPLLEQ
;
A
#
# COMPACT_ATOMS: atom_id res chain seq x y z
N MET A 1 2.33 -8.61 42.86
CA MET A 1 2.90 -7.37 42.28
C MET A 1 1.91 -6.64 41.38
N LEU A 2 1.54 -7.11 40.19
CA LEU A 2 0.55 -6.37 39.36
C LEU A 2 -0.85 -6.28 39.98
N LEU A 3 -1.28 -7.33 40.70
CA LEU A 3 -2.59 -7.39 41.36
C LEU A 3 -2.73 -6.45 42.58
N ASP A 4 -1.62 -5.88 43.04
CA ASP A 4 -1.62 -4.94 44.16
C ASP A 4 -2.15 -3.55 43.71
N PHE A 5 -2.11 -3.28 42.41
CA PHE A 5 -2.52 -2.01 41.80
C PHE A 5 -3.94 -2.09 41.19
N LYS A 6 -4.95 -2.38 42.01
CA LYS A 6 -6.34 -2.59 41.53
C LYS A 6 -6.96 -1.40 40.78
N SER A 7 -6.47 -0.18 41.05
CA SER A 7 -6.93 1.06 40.41
C SER A 7 -6.00 1.54 39.28
N LEU A 8 -5.15 0.64 38.75
CA LEU A 8 -4.24 0.99 37.67
C LEU A 8 -5.02 1.36 36.40
N HIS A 9 -4.76 2.55 35.88
CA HIS A 9 -5.38 3.05 34.64
C HIS A 9 -4.43 2.95 33.43
N VAL A 10 -3.13 3.01 33.68
CA VAL A 10 -2.08 3.03 32.65
C VAL A 10 -1.04 1.99 33.02
N LEU A 11 -0.77 1.07 32.11
CA LEU A 11 0.31 0.10 32.20
C LEU A 11 1.22 0.28 30.99
N ILE A 12 2.48 0.63 31.23
CA ILE A 12 3.51 0.74 30.20
C ILE A 12 4.48 -0.39 30.42
N LEU A 13 4.66 -1.22 29.41
CA LEU A 13 5.60 -2.34 29.43
C LEU A 13 6.71 -2.05 28.42
N MET A 14 7.95 -2.20 28.87
CA MET A 14 9.15 -2.00 28.07
C MET A 14 10.03 -3.24 28.21
N GLY A 15 10.60 -3.69 27.09
CA GLY A 15 11.54 -4.81 27.07
C GLY A 15 11.29 -5.72 25.88
N GLU A 16 12.31 -5.91 25.06
CA GLU A 16 12.23 -6.72 23.84
C GLU A 16 12.04 -8.22 24.11
N ASP A 17 12.33 -8.68 25.33
CA ASP A 17 12.18 -10.08 25.73
C ASP A 17 10.78 -10.40 26.27
N LEU A 18 9.92 -9.39 26.46
CA LEU A 18 8.57 -9.62 26.95
C LEU A 18 7.68 -10.12 25.81
N LYS A 19 7.44 -11.43 25.81
CA LYS A 19 6.61 -12.12 24.81
C LYS A 19 5.15 -12.33 25.21
N GLU A 20 4.86 -12.28 26.50
CA GLU A 20 3.53 -12.58 27.02
C GLU A 20 3.10 -11.57 28.08
N LEU A 21 1.82 -11.22 28.06
CA LEU A 21 1.21 -10.49 29.16
C LEU A 21 0.80 -11.46 30.29
N PRO A 22 0.98 -11.07 31.56
CA PRO A 22 0.60 -11.92 32.67
C PRO A 22 -0.91 -12.13 32.70
N SER A 23 -1.35 -13.38 32.90
CA SER A 23 -2.76 -13.77 32.97
C SER A 23 -3.57 -12.99 34.01
N SER A 24 -2.90 -12.44 35.03
CA SER A 24 -3.52 -11.59 36.06
C SER A 24 -4.01 -10.24 35.54
N ILE A 25 -3.59 -9.78 34.37
CA ILE A 25 -3.94 -8.44 33.84
C ILE A 25 -5.46 -8.26 33.70
N GLY A 26 -6.22 -9.32 33.38
CA GLY A 26 -7.67 -9.26 33.26
C GLY A 26 -8.42 -8.95 34.56
N LYS A 27 -7.72 -8.87 35.71
CA LYS A 27 -8.30 -8.38 36.98
C LYS A 27 -8.24 -6.84 37.11
N LEU A 28 -7.48 -6.15 36.26
CA LEU A 28 -7.29 -4.70 36.28
C LEU A 28 -8.39 -3.99 35.49
N ILE A 29 -9.66 -4.11 35.91
CA ILE A 29 -10.83 -3.64 35.15
C ILE A 29 -10.88 -2.12 34.88
N HIS A 30 -10.08 -1.33 35.61
CA HIS A 30 -9.94 0.12 35.43
C HIS A 30 -8.87 0.51 34.41
N LEU A 31 -8.16 -0.47 33.84
CA LEU A 31 -7.09 -0.24 32.88
C LEU A 31 -7.67 0.37 31.60
N ARG A 32 -7.10 1.50 31.20
CA ARG A 32 -7.49 2.28 30.02
C ARG A 32 -6.42 2.23 28.94
N LEU A 33 -5.15 2.11 29.31
CA LEU A 33 -4.05 2.12 28.38
C LEU A 33 -3.08 0.99 28.73
N VAL A 34 -2.81 0.13 27.75
CA VAL A 34 -1.69 -0.81 27.78
C VAL A 34 -0.75 -0.46 26.64
N ASP A 35 0.39 0.12 26.99
CA ASP A 35 1.45 0.37 26.02
C ASP A 35 2.40 -0.82 25.98
N THR A 36 2.46 -1.45 24.81
CA THR A 36 3.32 -2.60 24.50
C THR A 36 4.27 -2.30 23.34
N SER A 37 4.36 -1.02 22.93
CA SER A 37 5.10 -0.60 21.74
C SER A 37 6.59 -0.95 21.75
N SER A 38 7.18 -1.06 22.95
CA SER A 38 8.60 -1.41 23.15
C SER A 38 8.79 -2.87 23.57
N THR A 39 7.88 -3.76 23.17
CA THR A 39 7.89 -5.19 23.52
C THR A 39 7.69 -6.06 22.28
N ARG A 40 7.94 -7.36 22.42
CA ARG A 40 7.62 -8.37 21.39
C ARG A 40 6.46 -9.24 21.85
N ILE A 41 5.42 -8.63 22.41
CA ILE A 41 4.25 -9.39 22.88
C ILE A 41 3.62 -10.09 21.69
N GLU A 42 3.67 -11.42 21.75
CA GLU A 42 3.06 -12.32 20.79
C GLU A 42 1.74 -12.85 21.36
N ASN A 43 1.68 -13.10 22.68
CA ASN A 43 0.51 -13.72 23.32
C ASN A 43 -0.20 -12.74 24.27
N LEU A 44 -1.47 -12.48 23.97
CA LEU A 44 -2.40 -11.85 24.90
C LEU A 44 -3.00 -12.92 25.85
N PRO A 45 -3.36 -12.54 27.09
CA PRO A 45 -3.96 -13.47 28.02
C PRO A 45 -5.43 -13.69 27.65
N ASP A 46 -5.95 -14.87 28.02
CA ASP A 46 -7.34 -15.29 27.83
C ASP A 46 -8.41 -14.42 28.54
N SER A 47 -7.95 -13.41 29.28
CA SER A 47 -8.75 -12.51 30.07
C SER A 47 -8.76 -11.07 29.55
N ILE A 48 -8.14 -10.82 28.38
CA ILE A 48 -8.06 -9.46 27.81
C ILE A 48 -9.44 -8.85 27.56
N GLY A 49 -10.44 -9.66 27.14
CA GLY A 49 -11.82 -9.21 26.93
C GLY A 49 -12.52 -8.69 28.18
N ARG A 50 -12.00 -8.96 29.39
CA ARG A 50 -12.53 -8.44 30.65
C ARG A 50 -12.19 -6.96 30.88
N LEU A 51 -11.23 -6.42 30.15
CA LEU A 51 -10.78 -5.03 30.28
C LEU A 51 -11.71 -4.05 29.54
N VAL A 52 -12.98 -4.01 29.92
CA VAL A 52 -14.01 -3.21 29.23
C VAL A 52 -13.76 -1.70 29.20
N SER A 53 -12.92 -1.20 30.11
CA SER A 53 -12.48 0.21 30.17
C SER A 53 -11.32 0.53 29.23
N LEU A 54 -10.76 -0.47 28.54
CA LEU A 54 -9.56 -0.33 27.74
C LEU A 54 -9.81 0.54 26.51
N GLN A 55 -8.94 1.53 26.32
CA GLN A 55 -8.99 2.52 25.24
C GLN A 55 -7.85 2.34 24.24
N SER A 56 -6.75 1.69 24.61
CA SER A 56 -5.63 1.42 23.72
C SER A 56 -5.20 -0.03 23.86
N LEU A 57 -5.26 -0.74 22.73
CA LEU A 57 -4.76 -2.09 22.54
C LEU A 57 -4.24 -2.17 21.10
N PRO A 58 -3.00 -1.73 20.83
CA PRO A 58 -2.49 -1.63 19.47
C PRO A 58 -2.36 -2.98 18.76
N TYR A 59 -2.20 -4.06 19.51
CA TYR A 59 -1.99 -5.41 18.99
C TYR A 59 -2.99 -6.39 19.62
N PHE A 60 -3.67 -7.16 18.79
CA PHE A 60 -4.55 -8.25 19.18
C PHE A 60 -4.25 -9.49 18.35
N GLN A 61 -4.00 -10.62 19.02
CA GLN A 61 -3.74 -11.89 18.38
C GLN A 61 -4.93 -12.84 18.60
N VAL A 62 -5.48 -13.38 17.51
CA VAL A 62 -6.51 -14.43 17.60
C VAL A 62 -5.82 -15.77 17.92
N GLY A 63 -6.44 -16.57 18.79
CA GLY A 63 -6.04 -17.92 19.12
C GLY A 63 -7.24 -18.87 19.22
N HIS A 64 -6.97 -20.18 19.13
CA HIS A 64 -8.01 -21.21 19.29
C HIS A 64 -8.35 -21.51 20.75
N GLU A 65 -7.50 -21.08 21.69
CA GLU A 65 -7.73 -21.28 23.12
C GLU A 65 -8.94 -20.48 23.60
N LYS A 66 -9.69 -21.05 24.54
CA LYS A 66 -10.82 -20.38 25.18
C LYS A 66 -10.36 -19.04 25.76
N GLY A 67 -11.08 -17.96 25.45
CA GLY A 67 -10.75 -16.60 25.90
C GLY A 67 -9.71 -15.89 25.03
N ARG A 68 -9.26 -16.49 23.92
CA ARG A 68 -8.36 -15.85 22.94
C ARG A 68 -8.99 -15.71 21.54
N GLY A 69 -10.27 -16.00 21.42
CA GLY A 69 -11.02 -15.85 20.18
C GLY A 69 -11.28 -14.38 19.84
N ILE A 70 -11.64 -14.11 18.59
CA ILE A 70 -11.92 -12.75 18.12
C ILE A 70 -13.12 -12.11 18.83
N VAL A 71 -14.02 -12.92 19.37
CA VAL A 71 -15.14 -12.49 20.23
C VAL A 71 -14.72 -11.59 21.39
N GLU A 72 -13.50 -11.76 21.92
CA GLU A 72 -13.03 -10.96 23.06
C GLU A 72 -12.86 -9.47 22.70
N LEU A 73 -12.56 -9.15 21.43
CA LEU A 73 -12.57 -7.77 20.93
C LEU A 73 -13.98 -7.15 21.00
N GLY A 74 -15.04 -7.97 20.95
CA GLY A 74 -16.42 -7.54 21.07
C GLY A 74 -16.73 -6.82 22.38
N SER A 75 -16.05 -7.22 23.46
CA SER A 75 -16.20 -6.63 24.80
C SER A 75 -15.44 -5.29 24.95
N LEU A 76 -14.41 -5.06 24.13
CA LEU A 76 -13.53 -3.89 24.20
C LEU A 76 -14.09 -2.71 23.39
N LYS A 77 -15.23 -2.17 23.80
CA LYS A 77 -15.99 -1.16 23.04
C LYS A 77 -15.31 0.22 22.95
N ASN A 78 -14.43 0.53 23.90
CA ASN A 78 -13.85 1.86 24.08
C ASN A 78 -12.52 2.07 23.35
N LEU A 79 -12.06 1.09 22.56
CA LEU A 79 -10.80 1.15 21.84
C LEU A 79 -10.72 2.34 20.90
N LYS A 80 -9.54 2.96 20.85
CA LYS A 80 -9.23 4.16 20.09
C LYS A 80 -7.86 4.03 19.43
N GLY A 81 -7.63 4.86 18.42
CA GLY A 81 -6.33 4.94 17.76
C GLY A 81 -6.09 3.77 16.82
N THR A 82 -5.02 3.01 17.05
CA THR A 82 -4.61 1.89 16.20
C THR A 82 -5.04 0.57 16.82
N LEU A 83 -5.52 -0.36 15.99
CA LEU A 83 -5.73 -1.76 16.33
C LEU A 83 -5.23 -2.64 15.18
N GLU A 84 -4.30 -3.54 15.49
CA GLU A 84 -3.83 -4.57 14.58
C GLU A 84 -4.34 -5.94 15.04
N ILE A 85 -5.02 -6.66 14.15
CA ILE A 85 -5.58 -7.98 14.42
C ILE A 85 -4.79 -9.00 13.61
N HIS A 86 -4.08 -9.86 14.32
CA HIS A 86 -3.19 -10.88 13.77
C HIS A 86 -3.79 -12.28 13.94
N ASN A 87 -3.27 -13.22 13.15
CA ASN A 87 -3.71 -14.61 13.07
C ASN A 87 -5.19 -14.77 12.66
N LEU A 88 -5.66 -13.95 11.72
CA LEU A 88 -7.05 -14.00 11.27
C LEU A 88 -7.42 -15.34 10.60
N GLU A 89 -6.44 -16.14 10.17
CA GLU A 89 -6.66 -17.52 9.70
C GLU A 89 -7.29 -18.43 10.77
N LYS A 90 -7.25 -18.03 12.04
CA LYS A 90 -7.82 -18.81 13.16
C LYS A 90 -9.31 -18.51 13.41
N VAL A 91 -9.89 -17.54 12.71
CA VAL A 91 -11.32 -17.21 12.83
C VAL A 91 -12.12 -18.17 11.97
N CYS A 92 -13.16 -18.77 12.53
CA CYS A 92 -13.85 -19.90 11.87
C CYS A 92 -14.75 -19.48 10.70
N ASP A 93 -15.45 -18.34 10.82
CA ASP A 93 -16.41 -17.89 9.81
C ASP A 93 -16.77 -16.40 9.96
N LYS A 94 -17.69 -15.93 9.10
CA LYS A 94 -18.23 -14.57 9.09
C LYS A 94 -18.93 -14.19 10.40
N GLU A 95 -19.67 -15.11 11.02
CA GLU A 95 -20.44 -14.81 12.22
C GLU A 95 -19.53 -14.70 13.45
N ASP A 96 -18.48 -15.52 13.53
CA ASP A 96 -17.44 -15.37 14.55
C ASP A 96 -16.70 -14.03 14.39
N ALA A 97 -16.32 -13.68 13.16
CA ALA A 97 -15.69 -12.40 12.85
C ALA A 97 -16.54 -11.18 13.26
N LYS A 98 -17.86 -11.20 13.01
CA LYS A 98 -18.79 -10.12 13.43
C LYS A 98 -18.79 -9.86 14.92
N ARG A 99 -18.53 -10.88 15.75
CA ARG A 99 -18.47 -10.74 17.22
C ARG A 99 -17.32 -9.84 17.67
N ALA A 100 -16.39 -9.50 16.79
CA ALA A 100 -15.39 -8.47 17.03
C ALA A 100 -16.01 -7.08 17.24
N HIS A 101 -17.24 -6.83 16.77
CA HIS A 101 -17.96 -5.54 16.89
C HIS A 101 -17.09 -4.33 16.49
N LEU A 102 -16.43 -4.41 15.33
CA LEU A 102 -15.54 -3.36 14.83
C LEU A 102 -16.32 -2.12 14.37
N PHE A 103 -17.50 -2.32 13.78
CA PHE A 103 -18.38 -1.24 13.37
C PHE A 103 -18.72 -0.30 14.52
N GLN A 104 -18.90 -0.80 15.74
CA GLN A 104 -19.24 0.03 16.92
C GLN A 104 -18.05 0.80 17.51
N LYS A 105 -16.81 0.56 17.04
CA LYS A 105 -15.58 1.17 17.58
C LYS A 105 -15.23 2.47 16.86
N GLN A 106 -16.11 3.46 17.01
CA GLN A 106 -16.06 4.78 16.34
C GLN A 106 -14.79 5.62 16.54
N ASN A 107 -13.96 5.30 17.53
CA ASN A 107 -12.73 6.03 17.84
C ASN A 107 -11.46 5.38 17.26
N LEU A 108 -11.58 4.25 16.57
CA LEU A 108 -10.48 3.65 15.84
C LEU A 108 -10.16 4.49 14.61
N CYS A 109 -8.89 4.85 14.47
CA CYS A 109 -8.35 5.64 13.36
C CYS A 109 -7.57 4.78 12.37
N LYS A 110 -6.88 3.72 12.85
CA LYS A 110 -6.11 2.78 12.02
C LYS A 110 -6.52 1.35 12.35
N LEU A 111 -6.75 0.55 11.32
CA LEU A 111 -7.00 -0.88 11.42
C LEU A 111 -6.03 -1.63 10.52
N LYS A 112 -5.46 -2.71 11.07
CA LYS A 112 -4.69 -3.68 10.31
C LYS A 112 -5.28 -5.06 10.49
N PHE A 113 -5.50 -5.76 9.39
CA PHE A 113 -5.88 -7.16 9.35
C PHE A 113 -4.70 -7.97 8.82
N ALA A 114 -4.26 -8.96 9.59
CA ALA A 114 -3.09 -9.76 9.27
C ALA A 114 -3.36 -11.26 9.41
N TRP A 115 -3.03 -11.99 8.34
CA TRP A 115 -3.00 -13.45 8.30
C TRP A 115 -1.55 -13.95 8.30
N SER A 116 -1.34 -15.14 8.85
CA SER A 116 -0.04 -15.82 8.82
C SER A 116 0.32 -16.32 7.41
N GLU A 117 1.56 -16.10 6.99
CA GLU A 117 2.09 -16.62 5.71
C GLU A 117 2.28 -18.14 5.72
N LEU A 118 2.51 -18.72 6.90
CA LEU A 118 2.81 -20.14 7.10
C LEU A 118 1.58 -20.93 7.58
N ARG A 119 0.38 -20.47 7.23
CA ARG A 119 -0.88 -21.11 7.64
C ARG A 119 -1.13 -22.41 6.89
N GLU A 120 -1.80 -23.33 7.57
CA GLU A 120 -2.30 -24.60 7.03
C GLU A 120 -3.82 -24.64 7.23
N GLY A 121 -4.56 -25.30 6.33
CA GLY A 121 -6.01 -25.47 6.44
C GLY A 121 -6.82 -24.76 5.35
N ASP A 122 -8.15 -24.81 5.50
CA ASP A 122 -9.09 -24.25 4.54
C ASP A 122 -9.05 -22.72 4.52
N ILE A 123 -9.17 -22.13 3.34
CA ILE A 123 -9.18 -20.68 3.14
C ILE A 123 -10.62 -20.17 3.31
N ASN A 124 -10.89 -19.45 4.39
CA ASN A 124 -12.17 -18.80 4.67
C ASN A 124 -12.04 -17.27 4.78
N ASP A 125 -10.89 -16.71 4.40
CA ASP A 125 -10.53 -15.30 4.54
C ASP A 125 -11.60 -14.32 4.05
N GLU A 126 -12.24 -14.63 2.93
CA GLU A 126 -13.32 -13.81 2.35
C GLU A 126 -14.49 -13.63 3.34
N ASN A 127 -14.91 -14.73 3.97
CA ASN A 127 -15.99 -14.73 4.97
C ASN A 127 -15.57 -14.01 6.25
N VAL A 128 -14.34 -14.25 6.70
CA VAL A 128 -13.79 -13.59 7.89
C VAL A 128 -13.75 -12.07 7.66
N LEU A 129 -13.16 -11.63 6.55
CA LEU A 129 -13.00 -10.21 6.25
C LEU A 129 -14.35 -9.53 5.98
N GLU A 130 -15.32 -10.23 5.38
CA GLU A 130 -16.70 -9.76 5.23
C GLU A 130 -17.38 -9.49 6.60
N GLY A 131 -17.04 -10.25 7.64
CA GLY A 131 -17.53 -10.03 9.01
C GLY A 131 -16.81 -8.91 9.77
N LEU A 132 -15.66 -8.43 9.29
CA LEU A 132 -14.81 -7.44 9.95
C LEU A 132 -15.01 -6.01 9.42
N GLN A 133 -16.27 -5.62 9.22
CA GLN A 133 -16.59 -4.27 8.75
C GLN A 133 -16.15 -3.20 9.77
N PRO A 134 -15.32 -2.21 9.37
CA PRO A 134 -14.87 -1.14 10.26
C PRO A 134 -15.94 -0.06 10.45
N HIS A 135 -15.75 0.82 11.44
CA HIS A 135 -16.53 2.05 11.51
C HIS A 135 -16.16 3.01 10.36
N PRO A 136 -17.10 3.76 9.77
CA PRO A 136 -16.86 4.69 8.63
C PRO A 136 -15.95 5.91 8.91
N ASN A 137 -15.43 6.04 10.13
CA ASN A 137 -14.50 7.12 10.51
C ASN A 137 -13.03 6.69 10.36
N LEU A 138 -12.79 5.47 9.89
CA LEU A 138 -11.46 4.93 9.71
C LEU A 138 -10.64 5.81 8.76
N LYS A 139 -9.39 6.08 9.15
CA LYS A 139 -8.44 6.91 8.37
C LYS A 139 -7.37 6.08 7.67
N SER A 140 -7.05 4.90 8.21
CA SER A 140 -6.03 4.02 7.65
C SER A 140 -6.48 2.56 7.73
N LEU A 141 -6.41 1.88 6.59
CA LEU A 141 -6.72 0.46 6.45
C LEU A 141 -5.52 -0.29 5.89
N GLU A 142 -5.09 -1.32 6.58
CA GLU A 142 -4.00 -2.22 6.16
C GLU A 142 -4.50 -3.66 6.13
N ILE A 143 -4.27 -4.36 5.04
CA ILE A 143 -4.62 -5.78 4.87
C ILE A 143 -3.34 -6.49 4.44
N ASN A 144 -2.94 -7.49 5.22
CA ASN A 144 -1.72 -8.25 5.00
C ASN A 144 -1.97 -9.75 4.97
N GLY A 145 -1.55 -10.42 3.91
CA GLY A 145 -1.58 -11.89 3.81
C GLY A 145 -2.94 -12.49 3.48
N PHE A 146 -3.89 -11.71 2.95
CA PHE A 146 -5.22 -12.21 2.59
C PHE A 146 -5.16 -13.16 1.38
N ASN A 147 -5.70 -14.39 1.51
CA ASN A 147 -5.76 -15.42 0.46
C ASN A 147 -7.10 -15.51 -0.29
N GLY A 148 -8.05 -14.62 -0.02
CA GLY A 148 -9.29 -14.63 -0.80
C GLY A 148 -9.00 -14.25 -2.25
N ARG A 149 -9.72 -14.88 -3.19
CA ARG A 149 -9.67 -14.50 -4.61
C ARG A 149 -10.39 -13.19 -4.84
N ASN A 150 -11.47 -12.96 -4.09
CA ASN A 150 -12.28 -11.77 -4.15
C ASN A 150 -12.28 -11.05 -2.81
N PHE A 151 -12.10 -9.73 -2.85
CA PHE A 151 -12.36 -8.92 -1.66
C PHE A 151 -13.86 -8.94 -1.32
N PRO A 152 -14.23 -8.87 -0.03
CA PRO A 152 -15.61 -8.71 0.38
C PRO A 152 -16.23 -7.41 -0.16
N LEU A 153 -17.56 -7.38 -0.25
CA LEU A 153 -18.31 -6.30 -0.89
C LEU A 153 -18.00 -4.93 -0.30
N TRP A 154 -17.78 -4.86 1.01
CA TRP A 154 -17.51 -3.60 1.70
C TRP A 154 -16.14 -3.01 1.33
N ILE A 155 -15.16 -3.86 1.00
CA ILE A 155 -13.86 -3.44 0.47
C ILE A 155 -14.02 -3.04 -0.99
N LEU A 156 -14.66 -3.88 -1.81
CA LEU A 156 -14.87 -3.58 -3.24
C LEU A 156 -15.54 -2.22 -3.44
N LYS A 157 -16.57 -1.93 -2.65
CA LYS A 157 -17.34 -0.67 -2.70
C LYS A 157 -16.72 0.48 -1.89
N MET A 158 -15.71 0.20 -1.05
CA MET A 158 -15.19 1.14 -0.05
C MET A 158 -16.30 1.77 0.79
N ALA A 159 -17.25 0.94 1.23
CA ALA A 159 -18.43 1.36 1.99
C ALA A 159 -18.84 0.23 2.93
N VAL A 160 -19.41 0.53 4.07
CA VAL A 160 -19.88 -0.46 5.06
C VAL A 160 -21.39 -0.38 5.22
N GLN A 161 -22.01 -1.42 5.76
CA GLN A 161 -23.41 -1.43 6.16
C GLN A 161 -23.50 -1.60 7.67
N ASP A 162 -24.55 -1.05 8.26
CA ASP A 162 -24.90 -1.38 9.64
C ASP A 162 -25.49 -2.80 9.74
N ASP A 163 -25.59 -3.32 10.95
CA ASP A 163 -26.15 -4.65 11.23
C ASP A 163 -27.63 -4.78 10.80
N LEU A 164 -28.29 -3.67 10.49
CA LEU A 164 -29.67 -3.61 10.02
C LEU A 164 -29.79 -3.77 8.49
N GLY A 165 -28.68 -3.91 7.77
CA GLY A 165 -28.67 -4.07 6.32
C GLY A 165 -29.10 -2.81 5.58
N GLY A 166 -28.86 -1.64 6.18
CA GLY A 166 -29.28 -0.35 5.66
C GLY A 166 -28.45 0.16 4.47
N GLN A 167 -28.52 1.46 4.25
CA GLN A 167 -27.78 2.14 3.18
C GLN A 167 -26.26 1.97 3.36
N TRP A 168 -25.54 1.79 2.24
CA TRP A 168 -24.08 1.77 2.24
C TRP A 168 -23.52 3.12 2.68
N ILE A 169 -22.66 3.09 3.70
CA ILE A 169 -21.96 4.26 4.24
C ILE A 169 -20.53 4.24 3.72
N GLY A 170 -20.18 5.21 2.87
CA GLY A 170 -18.84 5.30 2.28
C GLY A 170 -17.73 5.52 3.32
N LEU A 171 -16.58 4.86 3.13
CA LEU A 171 -15.37 5.04 3.92
C LEU A 171 -14.61 6.30 3.48
N ASN A 172 -15.32 7.43 3.45
CA ASN A 172 -14.83 8.66 2.82
C ASN A 172 -13.67 9.30 3.57
N HIS A 173 -13.45 8.97 4.84
CA HIS A 173 -12.35 9.52 5.66
C HIS A 173 -11.02 8.78 5.50
N LEU A 174 -10.96 7.75 4.64
CA LEU A 174 -9.73 7.00 4.39
C LEU A 174 -8.68 7.88 3.74
N MET A 175 -7.52 7.96 4.39
CA MET A 175 -6.34 8.69 3.96
C MET A 175 -5.21 7.77 3.52
N GLU A 176 -5.20 6.53 4.02
CA GLU A 176 -4.19 5.53 3.71
C GLU A 176 -4.81 4.15 3.52
N ILE A 177 -4.43 3.49 2.43
CA ILE A 177 -4.77 2.09 2.15
C ILE A 177 -3.49 1.34 1.83
N ARG A 178 -3.29 0.21 2.49
CA ARG A 178 -2.17 -0.70 2.23
C ARG A 178 -2.69 -2.12 2.05
N LEU A 179 -2.47 -2.69 0.87
CA LEU A 179 -2.71 -4.10 0.57
C LEU A 179 -1.35 -4.76 0.34
N THR A 180 -0.98 -5.72 1.20
CA THR A 180 0.32 -6.41 1.14
C THR A 180 0.13 -7.92 1.14
N ASN A 181 0.85 -8.63 0.27
CA ASN A 181 0.85 -10.09 0.24
C ASN A 181 -0.57 -10.68 0.06
N CYS A 182 -1.44 -10.01 -0.69
CA CYS A 182 -2.76 -10.53 -1.07
C CYS A 182 -2.65 -11.25 -2.42
N LYS A 183 -1.86 -12.33 -2.45
CA LYS A 183 -1.36 -12.93 -3.68
C LYS A 183 -2.45 -13.50 -4.58
N GLU A 184 -3.48 -14.11 -3.99
CA GLU A 184 -4.56 -14.79 -4.69
C GLU A 184 -5.65 -13.84 -5.21
N CYS A 185 -5.61 -12.55 -4.84
CA CYS A 185 -6.61 -11.59 -5.30
C CYS A 185 -6.49 -11.36 -6.81
N GLU A 186 -7.63 -11.47 -7.51
CA GLU A 186 -7.71 -11.22 -8.96
C GLU A 186 -8.13 -9.77 -9.26
N GLU A 187 -8.89 -9.15 -8.36
CA GLU A 187 -9.45 -7.80 -8.51
C GLU A 187 -8.97 -6.84 -7.40
N ILE A 188 -8.84 -5.56 -7.75
CA ILE A 188 -8.57 -4.48 -6.80
C ILE A 188 -9.86 -3.67 -6.55
N PRO A 189 -10.15 -3.26 -5.30
CA PRO A 189 -11.33 -2.46 -4.99
C PRO A 189 -11.40 -1.09 -5.69
N MET A 190 -12.59 -0.47 -5.65
CA MET A 190 -12.88 0.85 -6.22
C MET A 190 -12.23 1.98 -5.38
N LEU A 191 -10.94 2.25 -5.61
CA LEU A 191 -10.18 3.23 -4.82
C LEU A 191 -10.21 4.65 -5.39
N GLY A 192 -10.48 4.82 -6.69
CA GLY A 192 -10.27 6.10 -7.38
C GLY A 192 -11.19 7.26 -6.97
N ARG A 193 -12.34 6.97 -6.35
CA ARG A 193 -13.30 8.00 -5.90
C ARG A 193 -13.09 8.43 -4.45
N LEU A 194 -12.10 7.89 -3.75
CA LEU A 194 -11.86 8.24 -2.36
C LEU A 194 -11.35 9.69 -2.24
N PRO A 195 -12.11 10.59 -1.60
CA PRO A 195 -11.86 12.03 -1.70
C PRO A 195 -10.63 12.50 -0.91
N TYR A 196 -10.23 11.76 0.13
CA TYR A 196 -9.12 12.13 1.01
C TYR A 196 -7.95 11.14 0.99
N LEU A 197 -7.95 10.18 0.05
CA LEU A 197 -6.89 9.19 -0.03
C LEU A 197 -5.58 9.86 -0.45
N LYS A 198 -4.59 9.85 0.46
CA LYS A 198 -3.27 10.44 0.27
C LYS A 198 -2.21 9.41 -0.06
N ARG A 199 -2.33 8.20 0.50
CA ARG A 199 -1.29 7.17 0.41
C ARG A 199 -1.90 5.83 0.02
N LEU A 200 -1.46 5.31 -1.12
CA LEU A 200 -1.89 4.03 -1.64
C LEU A 200 -0.69 3.12 -1.84
N TYR A 201 -0.72 1.96 -1.17
CA TYR A 201 0.33 0.96 -1.20
C TYR A 201 -0.25 -0.38 -1.64
N LEU A 202 0.18 -0.89 -2.79
CA LEU A 202 -0.25 -2.16 -3.35
C LEU A 202 1.01 -3.02 -3.57
N HIS A 203 1.25 -3.98 -2.69
CA HIS A 203 2.47 -4.78 -2.70
C HIS A 203 2.14 -6.27 -2.73
N ASP A 204 2.79 -7.02 -3.61
CA ASP A 204 2.66 -8.47 -3.71
C ASP A 204 1.21 -8.94 -3.95
N LEU A 205 0.61 -8.35 -5.00
CA LEU A 205 -0.70 -8.71 -5.55
C LEU A 205 -0.49 -9.50 -6.84
N THR A 206 0.02 -10.72 -6.69
CA THR A 206 0.59 -11.49 -7.80
C THR A 206 -0.44 -11.86 -8.87
N HIS A 207 -1.70 -12.17 -8.52
CA HIS A 207 -2.71 -12.59 -9.51
C HIS A 207 -3.50 -11.45 -10.16
N VAL A 208 -3.33 -10.20 -9.72
CA VAL A 208 -3.98 -9.04 -10.35
C VAL A 208 -3.41 -8.85 -11.75
N ARG A 209 -4.28 -8.89 -12.76
CA ARG A 209 -3.91 -8.79 -14.18
C ARG A 209 -4.12 -7.41 -14.77
N SER A 210 -5.08 -6.65 -14.27
CA SER A 210 -5.39 -5.34 -14.83
C SER A 210 -5.91 -4.34 -13.78
N LEU A 211 -5.63 -3.05 -14.04
CA LEU A 211 -6.21 -1.91 -13.33
C LEU A 211 -7.06 -1.11 -14.31
N VAL A 212 -8.37 -1.30 -14.30
CA VAL A 212 -9.33 -0.75 -15.30
C VAL A 212 -10.40 0.12 -14.64
N SER A 213 -11.46 0.47 -15.37
CA SER A 213 -12.54 1.36 -14.93
C SER A 213 -13.12 1.04 -13.53
N SER A 214 -13.19 -0.23 -13.15
CA SER A 214 -13.63 -0.69 -11.82
C SER A 214 -12.73 -0.18 -10.69
N PHE A 215 -11.41 -0.17 -10.87
CA PHE A 215 -10.46 0.37 -9.89
C PHE A 215 -10.70 1.87 -9.62
N TYR A 216 -11.15 2.60 -10.65
CA TYR A 216 -11.48 4.03 -10.56
C TYR A 216 -12.92 4.29 -10.09
N GLY A 217 -13.71 3.23 -9.91
CA GLY A 217 -15.12 3.29 -9.59
C GLY A 217 -15.99 3.88 -10.69
N VAL A 218 -15.55 3.86 -11.95
CA VAL A 218 -16.28 4.40 -13.10
C VAL A 218 -17.01 3.24 -13.80
N ASP A 219 -18.26 3.00 -13.43
CA ASP A 219 -19.09 1.99 -14.09
C ASP A 219 -19.88 2.59 -15.25
N ASN A 220 -19.99 1.84 -16.36
CA ASN A 220 -20.73 2.22 -17.58
C ASN A 220 -22.23 2.49 -17.36
N TYR A 221 -22.79 2.14 -16.20
CA TYR A 221 -24.22 2.30 -15.91
C TYR A 221 -24.59 3.69 -15.35
N SER A 222 -23.65 4.48 -14.83
CA SER A 222 -23.96 5.85 -14.36
C SER A 222 -24.16 6.86 -15.49
N THR A 223 -23.91 6.49 -16.75
CA THR A 223 -24.09 7.35 -17.93
C THR A 223 -25.38 7.10 -18.71
N GLN A 224 -26.27 6.21 -18.25
CA GLN A 224 -27.60 6.01 -18.85
C GLN A 224 -28.73 6.29 -17.86
N SER A 225 -28.72 7.44 -17.19
CA SER A 225 -29.97 8.07 -16.77
C SER A 225 -30.44 9.00 -17.89
N ASN A 226 -31.39 8.50 -18.68
CA ASN A 226 -32.15 9.27 -19.65
C ASN A 226 -32.73 10.54 -19.00
N SER A 227 -32.27 11.70 -19.44
CA SER A 227 -33.15 12.84 -19.68
C SER A 227 -32.45 13.83 -20.60
N GLY A 228 -33.05 14.06 -21.77
CA GLY A 228 -32.60 15.08 -22.70
C GLY A 228 -32.68 16.44 -22.05
N ASN A 229 -31.52 17.00 -21.73
CA ASN A 229 -31.19 18.41 -21.60
C ASN A 229 -29.69 18.47 -21.32
N GLY A 230 -28.97 19.41 -21.92
CA GLY A 230 -27.50 19.46 -21.88
C GLY A 230 -26.94 19.31 -20.46
N VAL A 231 -26.54 18.09 -20.11
CA VAL A 231 -25.89 17.79 -18.83
C VAL A 231 -24.43 18.17 -19.01
N GLN A 232 -23.97 19.16 -18.25
CA GLN A 232 -22.55 19.37 -18.03
C GLN A 232 -21.97 18.02 -17.57
N ARG A 233 -21.15 17.39 -18.43
CA ARG A 233 -20.45 16.16 -18.07
C ARG A 233 -19.48 16.52 -16.94
N GLU A 234 -19.86 16.23 -15.70
CA GLU A 234 -18.98 16.40 -14.55
C GLU A 234 -17.70 15.60 -14.82
N THR A 235 -16.58 16.31 -14.87
CA THR A 235 -15.26 15.69 -15.00
C THR A 235 -14.94 15.09 -13.63
N ILE A 236 -15.13 13.77 -13.50
CA ILE A 236 -14.85 13.08 -12.23
C ILE A 236 -13.35 13.20 -11.95
N THR A 237 -12.99 13.90 -10.87
CA THR A 237 -11.60 13.99 -10.42
C THR A 237 -11.25 12.72 -9.66
N LEU A 238 -10.32 11.93 -10.19
CA LEU A 238 -9.86 10.69 -9.58
C LEU A 238 -8.67 10.97 -8.67
N PHE A 239 -8.64 10.34 -7.49
CA PHE A 239 -7.55 10.47 -6.52
C PHE A 239 -7.13 11.94 -6.26
N PRO A 240 -8.07 12.83 -5.87
CA PRO A 240 -7.84 14.28 -5.82
C PRO A 240 -6.76 14.73 -4.81
N MET A 241 -6.42 13.87 -3.84
CA MET A 241 -5.50 14.18 -2.75
C MET A 241 -4.29 13.23 -2.69
N LEU A 242 -4.06 12.43 -3.73
CA LEU A 242 -3.03 11.39 -3.69
C LEU A 242 -1.62 12.01 -3.73
N GLU A 243 -0.85 11.72 -2.69
CA GLU A 243 0.52 12.20 -2.47
C GLU A 243 1.53 11.06 -2.67
N LYS A 244 1.16 9.81 -2.36
CA LYS A 244 2.03 8.64 -2.49
C LYS A 244 1.33 7.47 -3.16
N LEU A 245 1.95 6.93 -4.20
CA LEU A 245 1.52 5.73 -4.89
C LEU A 245 2.68 4.74 -4.99
N GLU A 246 2.49 3.55 -4.43
CA GLU A 246 3.46 2.46 -4.53
C GLU A 246 2.79 1.19 -5.06
N LEU A 247 3.24 0.72 -6.22
CA LEU A 247 2.91 -0.60 -6.77
C LEU A 247 4.18 -1.43 -6.77
N SER A 248 4.18 -2.58 -6.10
CA SER A 248 5.35 -3.46 -6.15
C SER A 248 5.03 -4.95 -6.15
N LYS A 249 5.91 -5.76 -6.75
CA LYS A 249 5.79 -7.22 -6.82
C LYS A 249 4.43 -7.64 -7.38
N MET A 250 4.03 -7.06 -8.50
CA MET A 250 2.80 -7.42 -9.22
C MET A 250 3.20 -7.94 -10.62
N PRO A 251 3.87 -9.10 -10.71
CA PRO A 251 4.51 -9.55 -11.94
C PRO A 251 3.53 -9.90 -13.06
N ASN A 252 2.27 -10.26 -12.73
CA ASN A 252 1.24 -10.60 -13.72
C ASN A 252 0.33 -9.43 -14.09
N LEU A 253 0.62 -8.22 -13.60
CA LEU A 253 -0.10 -7.02 -14.03
C LEU A 253 0.28 -6.72 -15.49
N ILE A 254 -0.67 -6.93 -16.40
CA ILE A 254 -0.48 -6.79 -17.85
C ILE A 254 -0.94 -5.42 -18.33
N GLU A 255 -2.05 -4.92 -17.76
CA GLU A 255 -2.71 -3.72 -18.22
C GLU A 255 -2.97 -2.73 -17.08
N TRP A 256 -2.59 -1.48 -17.28
CA TRP A 256 -3.03 -0.38 -16.44
C TRP A 256 -3.88 0.59 -17.29
N GLY A 257 -5.17 0.30 -17.41
CA GLY A 257 -6.09 0.94 -18.34
C GLY A 257 -6.72 2.25 -17.84
N GLU A 258 -7.52 2.85 -18.71
CA GLU A 258 -8.23 4.12 -18.50
C GLU A 258 -9.41 4.02 -17.54
N ALA A 259 -9.80 5.17 -16.98
CA ALA A 259 -11.03 5.29 -16.19
C ALA A 259 -12.29 5.38 -17.06
N THR A 260 -12.19 5.77 -18.33
CA THR A 260 -13.34 5.84 -19.24
C THR A 260 -13.13 4.92 -20.45
N ASN A 261 -14.16 4.17 -20.83
CA ASN A 261 -14.09 3.23 -21.94
C ASN A 261 -14.36 3.95 -23.27
N ARG A 262 -13.53 4.94 -23.63
CA ARG A 262 -13.61 5.57 -24.96
C ARG A 262 -12.93 4.66 -25.97
N ALA A 263 -13.72 4.26 -26.97
CA ALA A 263 -13.23 3.51 -28.13
C ALA A 263 -11.97 4.15 -28.71
N LEU A 264 -10.87 3.40 -28.70
CA LEU A 264 -9.71 3.51 -29.59
C LEU A 264 -9.35 4.95 -29.99
N THR A 265 -8.66 5.72 -29.13
CA THR A 265 -7.63 6.73 -29.52
C THR A 265 -6.97 7.58 -28.40
N SER A 266 -7.16 7.36 -27.09
CA SER A 266 -6.40 8.18 -26.10
C SER A 266 -6.34 7.65 -24.66
N LEU A 267 -5.45 6.70 -24.39
CA LEU A 267 -4.33 6.75 -23.42
C LEU A 267 -4.66 6.55 -21.91
N PRO A 268 -3.97 5.62 -21.19
CA PRO A 268 -4.13 5.24 -19.77
C PRO A 268 -3.81 6.34 -18.72
N CYS A 269 -3.86 7.60 -19.14
CA CYS A 269 -3.19 8.73 -18.54
C CYS A 269 -4.09 9.61 -17.66
N GLU A 270 -5.40 9.38 -17.58
CA GLU A 270 -6.32 10.30 -16.86
C GLU A 270 -6.12 10.27 -15.34
N MET A 271 -5.87 9.11 -14.72
CA MET A 271 -5.66 9.00 -13.27
C MET A 271 -4.39 9.71 -12.83
N ILE A 272 -3.26 9.32 -13.42
CA ILE A 272 -1.96 9.91 -13.11
C ILE A 272 -1.97 11.39 -13.50
N ALA A 273 -2.61 11.80 -14.61
CA ALA A 273 -2.74 13.22 -14.92
C ALA A 273 -3.58 13.99 -13.88
N SER A 274 -4.64 13.35 -13.34
CA SER A 274 -5.51 13.93 -12.31
C SER A 274 -4.76 14.19 -11.00
N CYS A 275 -3.89 13.26 -10.57
CA CYS A 275 -3.10 13.42 -9.34
C CYS A 275 -1.62 13.83 -9.56
N ALA A 276 -1.15 14.00 -10.79
CA ALA A 276 0.26 14.28 -11.10
C ALA A 276 0.77 15.51 -10.35
N ALA A 277 -0.06 16.56 -10.28
CA ALA A 277 0.31 17.80 -9.63
C ALA A 277 0.45 17.68 -8.09
N SER A 278 -0.18 16.68 -7.46
CA SER A 278 -0.12 16.45 -6.00
C SER A 278 0.88 15.37 -5.58
N LEU A 279 1.34 14.54 -6.52
CA LEU A 279 2.16 13.36 -6.22
C LEU A 279 3.57 13.74 -5.76
N GLU A 280 3.96 13.26 -4.58
CA GLU A 280 5.28 13.46 -3.97
C GLU A 280 6.14 12.20 -4.02
N THR A 281 5.52 11.01 -4.01
CA THR A 281 6.20 9.71 -4.08
C THR A 281 5.54 8.80 -5.11
N LEU A 282 6.33 8.27 -6.02
CA LEU A 282 5.92 7.24 -6.99
C LEU A 282 6.91 6.07 -6.95
N ALA A 283 6.43 4.88 -6.61
CA ALA A 283 7.23 3.65 -6.64
C ALA A 283 6.55 2.57 -7.47
N LEU A 284 7.21 2.09 -8.53
CA LEU A 284 6.72 1.08 -9.47
C LEU A 284 7.79 0.00 -9.64
N LEU A 285 7.69 -1.09 -8.85
CA LEU A 285 8.77 -2.07 -8.68
C LEU A 285 8.32 -3.51 -8.91
N GLY A 286 8.83 -4.23 -9.90
CA GLY A 286 8.42 -5.64 -10.15
C GLY A 286 7.05 -5.73 -10.81
N LEU A 287 6.84 -4.93 -11.86
CA LEU A 287 5.65 -4.93 -12.72
C LEU A 287 6.03 -5.54 -14.09
N SER A 288 6.65 -6.72 -14.08
CA SER A 288 7.37 -7.30 -15.22
C SER A 288 6.54 -7.60 -16.47
N SER A 289 5.20 -7.67 -16.37
CA SER A 289 4.31 -7.94 -17.51
C SER A 289 3.56 -6.72 -18.04
N LEU A 290 3.73 -5.54 -17.44
CA LEU A 290 2.94 -4.35 -17.73
C LEU A 290 3.23 -3.74 -19.12
N ILE A 291 2.32 -3.93 -20.08
CA ILE A 291 2.56 -3.59 -21.50
C ILE A 291 2.58 -2.07 -21.74
N ASN A 292 1.77 -1.30 -21.02
CA ASN A 292 1.54 0.13 -21.28
C ASN A 292 2.34 1.07 -20.35
N PHE A 293 3.45 0.58 -19.79
CA PHE A 293 4.28 1.34 -18.86
C PHE A 293 4.85 2.65 -19.45
N ALA A 294 5.07 2.71 -20.76
CA ALA A 294 5.59 3.89 -21.45
C ALA A 294 4.73 5.15 -21.25
N GLU A 295 3.43 4.98 -21.01
CA GLU A 295 2.50 6.10 -20.82
C GLU A 295 2.62 6.77 -19.46
N VAL A 296 3.00 5.99 -18.43
CA VAL A 296 3.32 6.54 -17.10
C VAL A 296 4.49 7.52 -17.20
N PHE A 297 5.49 7.22 -18.03
CA PHE A 297 6.64 8.09 -18.25
C PHE A 297 6.28 9.43 -18.89
N ARG A 298 5.39 9.44 -19.88
CA ARG A 298 4.93 10.67 -20.56
C ARG A 298 4.30 11.68 -19.61
N LEU A 299 3.87 11.24 -18.44
CA LEU A 299 3.26 12.07 -17.41
C LEU A 299 4.24 12.55 -16.34
N LEU A 300 5.46 11.97 -16.27
CA LEU A 300 6.46 12.39 -15.28
C LEU A 300 6.74 13.90 -15.32
N PRO A 301 6.87 14.58 -16.49
CA PRO A 301 7.08 16.04 -16.51
C PRO A 301 5.99 16.85 -15.81
N LYS A 302 4.77 16.31 -15.66
CA LYS A 302 3.66 16.97 -14.98
C LYS A 302 3.73 16.83 -13.46
N MET A 303 4.60 15.97 -12.94
CA MET A 303 4.75 15.67 -11.51
C MET A 303 5.73 16.62 -10.82
N LEU A 304 5.45 17.92 -10.86
CA LEU A 304 6.38 18.95 -10.38
C LEU A 304 6.69 18.88 -8.87
N ARG A 305 5.84 18.20 -8.08
CA ARG A 305 6.02 17.98 -6.63
C ARG A 305 6.73 16.67 -6.29
N LEU A 306 7.09 15.86 -7.28
CA LEU A 306 7.70 14.56 -7.06
C LEU A 306 9.08 14.71 -6.42
N THR A 307 9.23 14.16 -5.22
CA THR A 307 10.48 14.17 -4.44
C THR A 307 11.14 12.80 -4.47
N HIS A 308 10.34 11.73 -4.50
CA HIS A 308 10.81 10.35 -4.48
C HIS A 308 10.26 9.58 -5.69
N LEU A 309 11.16 9.05 -6.53
CA LEU A 309 10.81 8.20 -7.66
C LEU A 309 11.56 6.86 -7.55
N ALA A 310 10.84 5.75 -7.56
CA ALA A 310 11.42 4.41 -7.60
C ALA A 310 10.84 3.60 -8.76
N ILE A 311 11.67 3.12 -9.68
CA ILE A 311 11.25 2.31 -10.82
C ILE A 311 12.15 1.08 -10.93
N GLY A 312 11.58 -0.10 -11.15
CA GLY A 312 12.37 -1.30 -11.22
C GLY A 312 11.60 -2.48 -11.77
N ASP A 313 12.28 -3.35 -12.53
CA ASP A 313 11.70 -4.63 -12.96
C ASP A 313 10.35 -4.49 -13.69
N VAL A 314 10.38 -3.71 -14.77
CA VAL A 314 9.26 -3.36 -15.68
C VAL A 314 9.63 -3.73 -17.13
N PRO A 315 8.69 -4.18 -17.98
CA PRO A 315 9.00 -4.70 -19.31
C PRO A 315 9.39 -3.61 -20.32
N LYS A 316 10.17 -4.03 -21.32
CA LYS A 316 10.54 -3.34 -22.58
C LYS A 316 10.50 -1.81 -22.52
N PHE A 317 11.60 -1.24 -22.03
CA PHE A 317 11.86 0.19 -22.01
C PHE A 317 12.31 0.68 -23.40
N ASN A 318 11.35 0.91 -24.32
CA ASN A 318 11.65 1.32 -25.69
C ASN A 318 11.66 2.85 -25.93
N TYR A 319 11.58 3.68 -24.88
CA TYR A 319 11.57 5.14 -25.00
C TYR A 319 12.73 5.78 -24.23
N PRO A 320 13.44 6.77 -24.80
CA PRO A 320 14.47 7.50 -24.07
C PRO A 320 13.81 8.35 -22.96
N PRO A 321 14.28 8.29 -21.71
CA PRO A 321 13.78 9.13 -20.63
C PRO A 321 14.38 10.54 -20.75
N MET A 322 14.02 11.26 -21.82
CA MET A 322 14.41 12.65 -22.04
C MET A 322 13.68 13.62 -21.06
N GLU A 323 12.75 13.09 -20.27
CA GLU A 323 11.73 13.84 -19.53
C GLU A 323 11.95 13.92 -18.01
N ILE A 324 12.88 13.13 -17.44
CA ILE A 324 13.17 13.14 -15.99
C ILE A 324 13.90 14.44 -15.57
N GLY A 325 14.64 15.06 -16.49
CA GLY A 325 15.35 16.33 -16.24
C GLY A 325 14.45 17.51 -15.88
N PHE A 326 13.13 17.42 -16.14
CA PHE A 326 12.15 18.45 -15.77
C PHE A 326 11.70 18.38 -14.30
N LEU A 327 12.08 17.34 -13.55
CA LEU A 327 11.70 17.14 -12.16
C LEU A 327 12.63 17.91 -11.20
N GLY A 328 12.52 19.24 -11.18
CA GLY A 328 13.39 20.11 -10.36
C GLY A 328 13.30 19.89 -8.84
N SER A 329 12.24 19.22 -8.36
CA SER A 329 11.97 18.91 -6.94
C SER A 329 12.47 17.53 -6.49
N LEU A 330 13.00 16.71 -7.40
CA LEU A 330 13.37 15.32 -7.11
C LEU A 330 14.58 15.25 -6.16
N SER A 331 14.40 14.65 -4.99
CA SER A 331 15.44 14.44 -3.99
C SER A 331 16.04 13.04 -4.05
N ASP A 332 15.22 12.05 -4.38
CA ASP A 332 15.52 10.62 -4.30
C ASP A 332 15.08 9.88 -5.56
N LEU A 333 16.02 9.21 -6.22
CA LEU A 333 15.78 8.38 -7.41
C LEU A 333 16.33 6.96 -7.20
N TYR A 334 15.46 5.97 -7.32
CA TYR A 334 15.80 4.54 -7.25
C TYR A 334 15.49 3.89 -8.60
N VAL A 335 16.49 3.32 -9.26
CA VAL A 335 16.28 2.51 -10.46
C VAL A 335 16.85 1.11 -10.25
N LEU A 336 15.99 0.08 -10.23
CA LEU A 336 16.40 -1.32 -10.08
C LEU A 336 16.47 -2.03 -11.45
N PRO A 337 17.38 -2.99 -11.64
CA PRO A 337 17.59 -3.66 -12.93
C PRO A 337 16.33 -4.39 -13.45
N CYS A 338 15.94 -4.12 -14.71
CA CYS A 338 14.88 -4.86 -15.42
C CYS A 338 15.36 -6.28 -15.75
N LEU A 339 14.58 -7.31 -15.42
CA LEU A 339 14.93 -8.69 -15.70
C LEU A 339 14.56 -9.10 -17.14
N ASP A 340 15.59 -9.58 -17.83
CA ASP A 340 15.61 -10.59 -18.89
C ASP A 340 15.03 -10.27 -20.29
N SER A 341 15.97 -10.14 -21.24
CA SER A 341 15.84 -10.00 -22.70
C SER A 341 15.56 -8.60 -23.27
N LEU A 342 16.63 -7.98 -23.75
CA LEU A 342 16.58 -6.93 -24.77
C LEU A 342 17.44 -7.41 -25.94
N ASP A 343 16.82 -7.55 -27.11
CA ASP A 343 17.51 -7.82 -28.38
C ASP A 343 18.21 -6.52 -28.82
N LEU A 344 19.54 -6.56 -28.88
CA LEU A 344 20.42 -5.39 -28.94
C LEU A 344 20.89 -5.06 -30.38
N ALA A 345 20.35 -5.74 -31.39
CA ALA A 345 20.81 -5.59 -32.78
C ALA A 345 20.25 -4.36 -33.52
N SER A 346 19.33 -3.58 -32.93
CA SER A 346 18.60 -2.51 -33.64
C SER A 346 18.92 -1.07 -33.17
N PHE A 347 19.87 -0.88 -32.25
CA PHE A 347 20.00 0.38 -31.51
C PHE A 347 21.46 0.89 -31.37
N GLU A 348 22.21 0.96 -32.46
CA GLU A 348 23.59 1.45 -32.45
C GLU A 348 23.76 2.98 -32.21
N GLU A 349 22.69 3.79 -32.17
CA GLU A 349 22.84 5.27 -32.09
C GLU A 349 22.34 6.00 -30.83
N PHE A 350 21.78 5.35 -29.79
CA PHE A 350 21.19 6.10 -28.66
C PHE A 350 21.63 5.60 -27.28
N LEU A 351 22.90 5.87 -26.95
CA LEU A 351 23.61 5.29 -25.81
C LEU A 351 23.74 6.19 -24.56
N ASP A 352 23.12 7.37 -24.53
CA ASP A 352 23.38 8.39 -23.47
C ASP A 352 22.27 8.55 -22.41
N VAL A 353 21.09 7.94 -22.59
CA VAL A 353 19.88 8.42 -21.85
C VAL A 353 19.35 7.46 -20.77
N LEU A 354 19.89 6.25 -20.58
CA LEU A 354 19.19 5.23 -19.79
C LEU A 354 19.98 4.73 -18.57
N LEU A 355 19.77 5.37 -17.42
CA LEU A 355 20.31 4.88 -16.16
C LEU A 355 19.56 3.62 -15.66
N ARG A 356 20.00 2.48 -16.22
CA ARG A 356 20.22 1.17 -15.56
C ARG A 356 19.01 0.38 -15.06
N GLY A 357 18.34 -0.20 -16.04
CA GLY A 357 17.75 -1.54 -16.01
C GLY A 357 18.70 -2.69 -16.45
N VAL A 358 20.03 -2.54 -16.50
CA VAL A 358 20.83 -3.22 -17.56
C VAL A 358 21.94 -4.15 -17.03
N LYS A 359 21.76 -5.48 -17.19
CA LYS A 359 22.77 -6.55 -16.92
C LYS A 359 24.05 -6.44 -17.78
N SER A 360 24.25 -5.39 -18.57
CA SER A 360 25.31 -5.19 -19.57
C SER A 360 26.15 -3.93 -19.41
N LEU A 361 25.85 -3.06 -18.43
CA LEU A 361 26.32 -1.68 -18.46
C LEU A 361 27.74 -1.49 -17.91
N ARG A 362 28.72 -1.22 -18.78
CA ARG A 362 30.16 -1.16 -18.46
C ARG A 362 30.64 0.20 -17.91
N SER A 363 29.99 1.33 -18.18
CA SER A 363 30.39 2.66 -17.65
C SER A 363 29.18 3.58 -17.49
N LEU A 364 29.19 4.51 -16.53
CA LEU A 364 28.20 5.59 -16.42
C LEU A 364 28.84 6.92 -16.82
N TRP A 365 28.36 7.51 -17.91
CA TRP A 365 28.73 8.86 -18.33
C TRP A 365 27.55 9.79 -18.02
N LEU A 366 27.81 10.88 -17.30
CA LEU A 366 26.85 11.97 -17.04
C LEU A 366 27.34 13.22 -17.76
N THR A 367 27.53 13.13 -19.08
CA THR A 367 28.07 14.23 -19.89
C THR A 367 27.26 14.39 -21.16
N GLY A 368 26.52 15.49 -21.27
CA GLY A 368 25.78 15.84 -22.49
C GLY A 368 24.45 16.51 -22.17
N HIS A 369 24.39 17.83 -22.35
CA HIS A 369 23.24 18.72 -22.14
C HIS A 369 22.56 18.70 -20.76
N ASP A 370 22.98 19.63 -19.89
CA ASP A 370 22.23 20.25 -18.79
C ASP A 370 21.42 19.35 -17.85
N TRP A 371 22.00 18.26 -17.36
CA TRP A 371 21.47 17.59 -16.18
C TRP A 371 21.80 18.44 -14.95
N ASN A 372 20.93 19.39 -14.63
CA ASN A 372 21.06 20.18 -13.40
C ASN A 372 20.64 19.35 -12.18
N LEU A 373 21.49 18.40 -11.77
CA LEU A 373 21.31 17.56 -10.58
C LEU A 373 21.66 18.30 -9.28
N SER A 374 21.69 19.64 -9.27
CA SER A 374 22.04 20.44 -8.10
C SER A 374 21.14 20.19 -6.88
N SER A 375 19.92 19.70 -7.12
CA SER A 375 18.92 19.39 -6.07
C SER A 375 19.02 17.97 -5.51
N LEU A 376 19.73 17.05 -6.18
CA LEU A 376 19.80 15.64 -5.80
C LEU A 376 20.68 15.48 -4.56
N LYS A 377 20.12 14.90 -3.49
CA LYS A 377 20.82 14.75 -2.20
C LYS A 377 21.43 13.38 -2.01
N MET A 378 20.77 12.34 -2.51
CA MET A 378 21.14 10.95 -2.30
C MET A 378 21.03 10.14 -3.61
N LEU A 379 22.03 9.31 -3.90
CA LEU A 379 22.02 8.34 -4.98
C LEU A 379 22.31 6.94 -4.44
N ARG A 380 21.33 6.04 -4.52
CA ARG A 380 21.48 4.64 -4.09
C ARG A 380 21.55 3.71 -5.30
N LEU A 381 22.66 2.98 -5.43
CA LEU A 381 22.92 2.04 -6.54
C LEU A 381 23.09 0.62 -5.99
N TRP A 382 22.10 -0.24 -6.23
CA TRP A 382 22.11 -1.62 -5.74
C TRP A 382 22.16 -2.66 -6.88
N ARG A 383 22.95 -3.72 -6.72
CA ARG A 383 23.02 -4.89 -7.65
C ARG A 383 23.47 -4.58 -9.08
N CYS A 384 24.26 -3.53 -9.30
CA CYS A 384 24.76 -3.13 -10.63
C CYS A 384 26.03 -3.90 -11.04
N LYS A 385 25.88 -5.18 -11.41
CA LYS A 385 27.00 -6.15 -11.60
C LYS A 385 28.06 -5.81 -12.65
N LYS A 386 27.81 -4.89 -13.59
CA LYS A 386 28.75 -4.55 -14.66
C LYS A 386 29.28 -3.11 -14.64
N LEU A 387 28.81 -2.29 -13.70
CA LEU A 387 29.16 -0.88 -13.58
C LEU A 387 30.67 -0.71 -13.32
N LYS A 388 31.47 -0.12 -14.22
CA LYS A 388 32.92 0.07 -13.99
C LYS A 388 33.34 1.43 -13.47
N SER A 389 32.67 2.51 -13.87
CA SER A 389 33.05 3.88 -13.49
C SER A 389 31.84 4.80 -13.35
N LEU A 390 31.98 5.80 -12.46
CA LEU A 390 31.12 6.99 -12.34
C LEU A 390 31.97 8.21 -12.72
N SER A 391 31.80 8.80 -13.91
CA SER A 391 32.57 10.00 -14.28
C SER A 391 31.74 11.28 -14.17
N SER A 392 32.05 12.12 -13.16
CA SER A 392 32.00 13.60 -13.14
C SER A 392 32.15 14.08 -11.68
N VAL A 393 33.36 14.47 -11.31
CA VAL A 393 33.79 14.74 -9.92
C VAL A 393 33.46 16.16 -9.44
N SER A 394 33.03 17.06 -10.32
CA SER A 394 32.81 18.47 -9.97
C SER A 394 31.39 18.79 -9.45
N THR A 395 30.33 18.21 -10.02
CA THR A 395 28.93 18.44 -9.58
C THR A 395 28.45 17.47 -8.50
N MET A 396 29.19 16.39 -8.24
CA MET A 396 28.82 15.34 -7.27
C MET A 396 29.45 15.46 -5.87
N GLN A 397 30.16 16.54 -5.56
CA GLN A 397 30.89 16.64 -4.28
C GLN A 397 29.99 16.68 -3.03
N LYS A 398 28.70 17.02 -3.18
CA LYS A 398 27.72 17.09 -2.07
C LYS A 398 26.67 15.96 -2.08
N LEU A 399 26.76 15.03 -3.02
CA LEU A 399 25.80 13.95 -3.18
C LEU A 399 26.19 12.77 -2.28
N GLU A 400 25.31 12.39 -1.35
CA GLU A 400 25.49 11.14 -0.59
C GLU A 400 25.26 9.95 -1.53
N LYS A 401 26.15 8.95 -1.47
CA LYS A 401 26.12 7.78 -2.36
C LYS A 401 26.07 6.52 -1.52
N GLU A 402 25.12 5.64 -1.82
CA GLU A 402 25.07 4.30 -1.24
C GLU A 402 25.18 3.25 -2.35
N VAL A 403 26.30 2.55 -2.41
CA VAL A 403 26.56 1.51 -3.41
C VAL A 403 26.58 0.14 -2.73
N LYS A 404 25.74 -0.79 -3.19
CA LYS A 404 25.64 -2.14 -2.62
C LYS A 404 25.58 -3.20 -3.72
N ASP A 405 26.42 -4.24 -3.63
CA ASP A 405 26.44 -5.36 -4.59
C ASP A 405 26.74 -4.92 -6.06
N CYS A 406 27.70 -4.01 -6.23
CA CYS A 406 28.17 -3.48 -7.52
C CYS A 406 29.67 -3.79 -7.73
N PRO A 407 30.04 -5.06 -7.98
CA PRO A 407 31.41 -5.56 -7.87
C PRO A 407 32.44 -4.97 -8.85
N LEU A 408 32.01 -4.36 -9.96
CA LEU A 408 32.93 -3.80 -10.95
C LEU A 408 33.22 -2.30 -10.77
N LEU A 409 32.53 -1.63 -9.84
CA LEU A 409 32.65 -0.18 -9.68
C LEU A 409 33.92 0.12 -8.87
N GLU A 410 34.92 0.74 -9.50
CA GLU A 410 36.11 1.23 -8.78
C GLU A 410 35.63 2.25 -7.72
N GLN A 411 35.96 1.99 -6.45
CA GLN A 411 35.53 2.81 -5.30
C GLN A 411 36.22 4.17 -5.26
#